data_AF-A0A954FHB9-F1
#
_entry.id   AF-A0A954FHB9-F1
#
_cell.length_a   1.000
_cell.length_b   1.000
_cell.length_c   1.000
_cell.angle_alpha   90.00
_cell.angle_beta   90.00
_cell.angle_gamma   90.00
#
_symmetry.space_group_name_H-M   'P 1'
#
loop_
_entity.id
_entity.type
_entity.pdbx_description
1 polymer ?
#
loop_
_entity_poly.entity_id
_entity_poly.type
_entity_poly.pdbx_seq_one_letter_code
_entity_poly.pdbx_strand_id
1 'polypeptide(L)'
;MNSTITAKTEPHKRGVRKGTLNSPSFLALLGTQFLGAMNDNMFRWFIIPIAKPEIGDANALSLGLACFTLPYLLLASVAGYLADRFSKRTVIIACKVAEIIIMIAGV
;
A
#
# COMPACT_ATOMS: atom_id res chain seq x y z
N MET A 1 33.58 -26.80 45.51
CA MET A 1 32.54 -27.60 44.84
C MET A 1 31.22 -26.86 45.02
N ASN A 2 30.50 -26.30 44.05
CA ASN A 2 30.50 -26.24 42.58
C ASN A 2 29.88 -24.87 42.24
N SER A 3 30.47 -24.00 41.40
CA SER A 3 30.32 -23.95 39.94
C SER A 3 28.88 -24.11 39.42
N THR A 4 28.53 -23.27 38.43
CA THR A 4 27.21 -23.08 37.76
C THR A 4 26.20 -22.30 38.63
N ILE A 5 25.86 -21.04 38.36
CA ILE A 5 25.40 -20.48 37.08
C ILE A 5 25.83 -19.02 37.00
N THR A 6 26.92 -18.76 36.28
CA THR A 6 27.15 -17.45 35.67
C THR A 6 26.15 -17.32 34.54
N ALA A 7 25.03 -16.63 34.79
CA ALA A 7 24.11 -16.24 33.73
C ALA A 7 24.83 -15.23 32.82
N LYS A 8 25.55 -15.76 31.83
CA LYS A 8 26.15 -15.01 30.74
C LYS A 8 25.00 -14.40 29.94
N THR A 9 24.59 -13.20 30.31
CA THR A 9 23.71 -12.36 29.50
C THR A 9 24.51 -11.90 28.28
N GLU A 10 24.66 -12.79 27.30
CA GLU A 10 25.15 -12.38 26.01
C GLU A 10 24.19 -11.34 25.43
N PRO A 11 24.67 -10.15 25.04
CA PRO A 11 23.82 -9.18 24.40
C PRO A 11 23.30 -9.82 23.12
N HIS A 12 21.99 -10.05 23.05
CA HIS A 12 21.30 -10.49 21.85
C HIS A 12 21.55 -9.44 20.76
N LYS A 13 22.62 -9.64 19.98
CA LYS A 13 22.97 -8.82 18.83
C LYS A 13 21.89 -9.02 17.79
N ARG A 14 20.81 -8.23 17.88
CA ARG A 14 19.83 -8.08 16.81
C ARG A 14 20.57 -7.55 15.60
N GLY A 15 21.00 -8.45 14.74
CA GLY A 15 21.63 -8.11 13.47
C GLY A 15 20.70 -7.18 12.72
N VAL A 16 21.14 -5.93 12.52
CA VAL A 16 20.45 -4.97 11.67
C VAL A 16 20.41 -5.60 10.29
N ARG A 17 19.25 -6.11 9.87
CA ARG A 17 19.05 -6.61 8.51
C ARG A 17 19.30 -5.44 7.57
N LYS A 18 20.47 -5.41 6.93
CA LYS A 18 20.76 -4.45 5.87
C LYS A 18 19.78 -4.72 4.74
N GLY A 19 18.74 -3.89 4.63
CA GLY A 19 17.81 -3.92 3.51
C GLY A 19 18.56 -3.48 2.26
N THR A 20 18.93 -4.44 1.41
CA THR A 20 19.55 -4.12 0.11
C THR A 20 18.45 -3.66 -0.85
N LEU A 21 18.73 -2.62 -1.64
CA LEU A 21 17.82 -2.08 -2.67
C LEU A 21 17.46 -3.12 -3.74
N ASN A 22 18.24 -4.19 -3.85
CA ASN A 22 18.00 -5.30 -4.77
C ASN A 22 17.41 -6.54 -4.07
N SER A 23 16.83 -6.36 -2.87
CA SER A 23 16.17 -7.45 -2.17
C SER A 23 14.82 -7.77 -2.84
N PRO A 24 14.45 -9.05 -2.96
CA PRO A 24 13.19 -9.45 -3.59
C PRO A 24 11.96 -8.88 -2.87
N SER A 25 12.05 -8.66 -1.55
CA SER A 25 10.99 -7.99 -0.77
C SER A 25 10.84 -6.51 -1.14
N PHE A 26 11.94 -5.81 -1.40
CA PHE A 26 11.90 -4.42 -1.83
C PHE A 26 11.32 -4.28 -3.24
N LEU A 27 11.73 -5.14 -4.18
CA LEU A 27 11.17 -5.20 -5.54
C LEU A 27 9.67 -5.52 -5.53
N ALA A 28 9.23 -6.46 -4.68
CA ALA A 28 7.81 -6.77 -4.53
C ALA A 28 7.01 -5.59 -3.96
N LEU A 29 7.57 -4.85 -3.00
CA LEU A 29 6.96 -3.63 -2.48
C LEU A 29 6.89 -2.55 -3.56
N LEU A 30 7.99 -2.31 -4.27
CA LEU A 30 8.05 -1.33 -5.35
C LEU A 30 7.01 -1.65 -6.44
N GLY A 31 6.91 -2.91 -6.85
CA GLY A 31 5.90 -3.37 -7.80
C GLY A 31 4.49 -3.13 -7.28
N THR A 32 4.21 -3.44 -6.00
CA THR A 32 2.89 -3.20 -5.39
C THR A 32 2.54 -1.71 -5.38
N GLN A 33 3.49 -0.85 -4.98
CA GLN A 33 3.31 0.60 -4.98
C GLN A 33 3.10 1.16 -6.41
N PHE A 34 3.83 0.63 -7.39
CA PHE A 34 3.68 1.02 -8.79
C PHE A 34 2.31 0.63 -9.34
N LEU A 35 1.89 -0.63 -9.14
CA LEU A 35 0.57 -1.10 -9.60
C LEU A 35 -0.57 -0.29 -8.96
N GLY A 36 -0.47 0.01 -7.65
CA GLY A 36 -1.46 0.83 -6.96
C GLY A 36 -1.55 2.25 -7.55
N ALA A 37 -0.40 2.92 -7.72
CA ALA A 37 -0.36 4.25 -8.33
C ALA A 37 -0.89 4.25 -9.77
N MET A 38 -0.59 3.21 -10.55
CA MET A 38 -1.11 3.05 -11.91
C MET A 38 -2.63 2.88 -11.88
N ASN A 39 -3.17 1.99 -11.03
CA ASN A 39 -4.59 1.75 -10.87
C ASN A 39 -5.36 3.02 -10.49
N ASP A 40 -4.87 3.76 -9.49
CA ASP A 40 -5.51 4.98 -8.97
C ASP A 40 -5.56 6.10 -10.02
N ASN A 41 -4.62 6.12 -10.96
CA ASN A 41 -4.57 7.13 -12.03
C ASN A 41 -5.19 6.64 -13.35
N MET A 42 -5.43 5.34 -13.51
CA MET A 42 -5.94 4.74 -14.73
C MET A 42 -7.34 5.29 -15.07
N PHE A 43 -8.19 5.44 -14.06
CA PHE A 43 -9.53 6.00 -14.20
C PHE A 43 -9.50 7.45 -14.70
N ARG A 44 -8.58 8.27 -14.19
CA ARG A 44 -8.36 9.63 -14.67
C ARG A 44 -8.02 9.61 -16.17
N TRP A 45 -7.04 8.81 -16.59
CA TRP A 45 -6.62 8.77 -17.98
C TRP A 45 -7.67 8.19 -18.94
N PHE A 46 -8.55 7.29 -18.49
CA PHE A 46 -9.61 6.70 -19.33
C PHE A 46 -10.93 7.49 -19.32
N ILE A 47 -11.30 8.17 -18.23
CA ILE A 47 -12.56 8.92 -18.15
C ILE A 47 -12.49 10.32 -18.76
N ILE A 48 -11.37 11.05 -18.62
CA ILE A 48 -11.26 12.42 -19.17
C ILE A 48 -11.56 12.46 -20.68
N PRO A 49 -11.03 11.55 -21.53
CA PRO A 49 -11.33 11.56 -22.96
C PRO A 49 -12.80 11.32 -23.29
N ILE A 50 -13.52 10.57 -22.44
CA ILE A 50 -14.93 10.21 -22.61
C ILE A 50 -15.85 11.33 -22.08
N ALA A 51 -15.47 12.02 -21.00
CA ALA A 51 -16.24 13.10 -20.38
C ALA A 51 -16.02 14.48 -21.04
N LYS A 52 -14.98 14.61 -21.87
CA LYS A 52 -14.62 15.81 -22.66
C LYS A 52 -15.79 16.47 -23.41
N PRO A 53 -16.70 15.72 -24.06
CA PRO A 53 -17.78 16.31 -24.85
C PRO A 53 -18.88 17.01 -24.01
N GLU A 54 -19.06 16.59 -22.76
CA GLU A 54 -20.28 16.93 -21.97
C GLU A 54 -20.05 18.01 -20.89
N ILE A 55 -18.85 18.12 -20.32
CA ILE A 55 -18.63 18.88 -19.04
C ILE A 55 -17.49 19.92 -19.14
N GLY A 56 -16.68 19.87 -20.19
CA GLY A 56 -15.48 20.70 -20.35
C GLY A 56 -14.27 20.19 -19.53
N ASP A 57 -13.06 20.35 -20.10
CA ASP A 57 -11.83 19.71 -19.61
C ASP A 57 -11.52 19.97 -18.13
N ALA A 58 -11.60 21.23 -17.69
CA ALA A 58 -11.12 21.63 -16.37
C ALA A 58 -12.02 21.12 -15.22
N ASN A 59 -13.34 21.11 -15.43
CA ASN A 59 -14.30 20.69 -14.40
C ASN A 59 -14.37 19.16 -14.29
N ALA A 60 -14.33 18.44 -15.42
CA ALA A 60 -14.27 16.99 -15.43
C ALA A 60 -13.00 16.46 -14.71
N LEU A 61 -11.86 17.11 -14.95
CA LEU A 61 -10.58 16.81 -14.29
C LEU A 61 -10.64 16.97 -12.77
N SER A 62 -11.20 18.09 -12.32
CA SER A 62 -11.23 18.46 -10.90
C SER A 62 -12.24 17.62 -10.12
N LEU A 63 -13.43 17.41 -10.68
CA LEU A 63 -14.47 16.56 -10.08
C LEU A 63 -14.07 15.08 -10.08
N GLY A 64 -13.46 14.58 -11.16
CA GLY A 64 -12.95 13.21 -11.21
C GLY A 64 -11.86 12.96 -10.16
N LEU A 65 -10.94 13.91 -9.96
CA LEU A 65 -9.95 13.83 -8.90
C LEU A 65 -10.60 13.80 -7.52
N ALA A 66 -11.54 14.72 -7.27
CA ALA A 66 -12.18 14.85 -5.97
C ALA A 66 -12.98 13.59 -5.61
N CYS A 67 -13.80 13.08 -6.54
CA CYS A 67 -14.62 11.90 -6.32
C CYS A 67 -13.79 10.64 -6.07
N PHE A 68 -12.62 10.53 -6.71
CA PHE A 68 -11.74 9.37 -6.54
C PHE A 68 -10.87 9.47 -5.27
N THR A 69 -10.38 10.68 -4.95
CA THR A 69 -9.46 10.89 -3.82
C THR A 69 -10.19 10.94 -2.48
N LEU A 70 -11.43 11.43 -2.45
CA LEU A 70 -12.23 11.53 -1.23
C LEU A 70 -12.41 10.21 -0.47
N PRO A 71 -12.91 9.12 -1.10
CA PRO A 71 -13.09 7.86 -0.39
C PRO A 71 -11.76 7.30 0.11
N TYR A 72 -10.67 7.42 -0.67
CA TYR A 72 -9.33 7.06 -0.22
C TYR A 72 -8.93 7.85 1.04
N LEU A 73 -9.16 9.17 1.06
CA LEU A 73 -8.80 10.03 2.18
C LEU A 73 -9.60 9.70 3.45
N LEU A 74 -10.89 9.39 3.31
CA LEU A 74 -11.76 8.99 4.42
C LEU A 74 -11.34 7.62 4.98
N LEU A 75 -11.07 6.66 4.09
CA LEU A 75 -10.68 5.30 4.45
C LEU A 75 -9.22 5.19 4.94
N ALA A 76 -8.37 6.19 4.67
CA ALA A 76 -6.97 6.20 5.10
C ALA A 76 -6.81 6.10 6.62
N SER A 77 -7.72 6.72 7.39
CA SER A 77 -7.73 6.67 8.85
C SER A 77 -8.00 5.24 9.38
N VAL A 78 -8.97 4.54 8.77
CA VAL A 78 -9.32 3.16 9.10
C VAL A 78 -8.20 2.20 8.70
N ALA A 79 -7.58 2.43 7.54
CA ALA A 79 -6.42 1.66 7.08
C ALA A 79 -5.21 1.86 8.01
N GLY A 80 -4.97 3.07 8.51
CA GLY A 80 -3.92 3.37 9.48
C GLY A 80 -4.14 2.61 10.80
N TYR A 81 -5.36 2.64 11.32
CA TYR A 81 -5.73 1.85 12.51
C TYR A 81 -5.49 0.34 12.32
N LEU A 82 -5.85 -0.19 11.14
CA LEU A 82 -5.65 -1.59 10.81
C LEU A 82 -4.16 -1.94 10.67
N ALA A 83 -3.35 -1.04 10.10
CA ALA A 83 -1.91 -1.20 9.93
C ALA A 83 -1.15 -1.23 11.27
N ASP A 84 -1.64 -0.49 12.27
CA ASP A 84 -1.04 -0.44 13.60
C ASP A 84 -1.42 -1.65 14.46
N ARG A 85 -2.60 -2.24 14.23
CA ARG A 85 -3.10 -3.37 15.03
C ARG A 85 -2.66 -4.75 14.51
N PHE A 86 -2.34 -4.89 13.23
CA PHE A 86 -2.00 -6.16 12.60
C PHE A 86 -0.55 -6.22 12.09
N SER A 87 -0.02 -7.43 11.85
CA SER A 87 1.34 -7.57 11.35
C SER A 87 1.47 -6.93 9.95
N LYS A 88 2.51 -6.10 9.75
CA LYS A 88 2.72 -5.34 8.49
C LYS A 88 2.66 -6.23 7.24
N ARG A 89 3.16 -7.47 7.32
CA ARG A 89 3.12 -8.43 6.21
C ARG A 89 1.69 -8.88 5.89
N THR A 90 0.88 -9.16 6.90
CA THR A 90 -0.51 -9.59 6.72
C THR A 90 -1.34 -8.49 6.07
N VAL A 91 -1.17 -7.24 6.53
CA VAL A 91 -1.91 -6.09 6.01
C VAL A 91 -1.59 -5.85 4.53
N ILE A 92 -0.30 -5.90 4.16
CA ILE A 92 0.13 -5.72 2.77
C ILE A 92 -0.45 -6.80 1.85
N ILE A 93 -0.40 -8.07 2.27
CA ILE A 93 -0.93 -9.18 1.47
C ILE A 93 -2.45 -9.07 1.35
N ALA A 94 -3.16 -8.77 2.43
CA ALA A 94 -4.61 -8.62 2.43
C ALA A 94 -5.07 -7.47 1.51
N CYS A 95 -4.40 -6.31 1.57
CA CYS A 95 -4.71 -5.19 0.67
C CYS A 95 -4.52 -5.57 -0.79
N LYS A 96 -3.45 -6.29 -1.14
CA LYS A 96 -3.19 -6.66 -2.54
C LYS A 96 -4.18 -7.69 -3.07
N VAL A 97 -4.59 -8.63 -2.24
CA VAL A 97 -5.64 -9.60 -2.59
C VAL A 97 -6.98 -8.88 -2.77
N ALA A 98 -7.33 -7.97 -1.86
CA ALA A 98 -8.56 -7.17 -1.98
C ALA A 98 -8.56 -6.33 -3.26
N GLU A 99 -7.44 -5.69 -3.60
CA GLU A 99 -7.27 -4.92 -4.84
C GLU A 99 -7.55 -5.78 -6.08
N ILE A 100 -6.95 -6.98 -6.16
CA ILE A 100 -7.15 -7.90 -7.30
C ILE A 100 -8.63 -8.35 -7.39
N ILE A 101 -9.26 -8.65 -6.25
CA ILE A 101 -10.68 -9.05 -6.22
C ILE A 101 -11.56 -7.92 -6.73
N ILE A 102 -11.32 -6.67 -6.31
CA ILE A 102 -12.08 -5.49 -6.76
C ILE A 102 -11.92 -5.30 -8.27
N MET A 103 -10.68 -5.38 -8.79
CA MET A 103 -10.43 -5.28 -10.23
C MET A 103 -11.11 -6.38 -11.04
N ILE A 104 -11.16 -7.63 -10.53
CA ILE A 104 -11.88 -8.74 -11.19
C ILE A 104 -13.40 -8.58 -11.10
N ALA A 105 -13.91 -8.04 -10.00
CA ALA A 105 -15.33 -7.78 -9.80
C ALA A 105 -15.89 -6.67 -10.71
N GLY A 106 -15.04 -5.96 -11.45
CA GLY A 106 -15.45 -5.00 -12.48
C GLY A 106 -15.99 -3.68 -11.92
N VAL A 107 -15.51 -3.27 -10.74
CA VAL A 107 -15.69 -1.91 -10.19
C VAL A 107 -14.41 -1.12 -10.39
#